data_AF-A0A0P7CFK3-F1
#
_entry.id   AF-A0A0P7CFK3-F1
#
_cell.length_a   1.000
_cell.length_b   1.000
_cell.length_c   1.000
_cell.angle_alpha   90.00
_cell.angle_beta   90.00
_cell.angle_gamma   90.00
#
_symmetry.space_group_name_H-M   'P 1'
#
loop_
_entity.id
_entity.type
_entity.pdbx_description
1 polymer ?
#
loop_
_entity_poly.entity_id
_entity_poly.type
_entity_poly.pdbx_seq_one_letter_code
_entity_poly.pdbx_strand_id
1 'polypeptide(L)'
;MATRQASAETPRGESAEQVIARRGRDEPERAGQAREFRRQFVVDARSYGEGFDHGPNQAGTTHEAVFAGLRPAGEARLVSEEPHRDGRHTVLTYAVPVELADPREAAQAEVEQS
;
A
#
# COMPACT_ATOMS: atom_id res chain seq x y z
N MET A 1 38.25 1.25 45.20
CA MET A 1 37.26 2.00 44.39
C MET A 1 37.44 1.56 42.94
N ALA A 2 36.73 0.51 42.51
CA ALA A 2 36.93 -0.15 41.21
C ALA A 2 35.81 0.22 40.23
N THR A 3 36.24 0.72 39.06
CA THR A 3 35.64 0.65 37.71
C THR A 3 34.16 0.28 37.57
N ARG A 4 33.35 1.24 37.08
CA ARG A 4 32.16 0.93 36.27
C ARG A 4 32.56 0.83 34.81
N GLN A 5 32.75 -0.40 34.32
CA GLN A 5 32.47 -0.71 32.93
C GLN A 5 31.06 -1.30 32.88
N ALA A 6 30.18 -0.71 32.08
CA ALA A 6 28.96 -1.34 31.61
C ALA A 6 28.92 -1.10 30.11
N SER A 7 29.52 -2.04 29.37
CA SER A 7 29.29 -2.20 27.95
C SER A 7 27.80 -2.50 27.76
N ALA A 8 27.04 -1.51 27.29
CA ALA A 8 25.72 -1.76 26.77
C ALA A 8 25.88 -2.39 25.39
N GLU A 9 25.89 -3.71 25.35
CA GLU A 9 25.63 -4.49 24.14
C GLU A 9 24.29 -4.01 23.57
N THR A 10 24.36 -3.25 22.48
CA THR A 10 23.17 -2.86 21.72
C THR A 10 22.70 -4.12 21.00
N PRO A 11 21.48 -4.63 21.23
CA PRO A 11 20.98 -5.72 20.40
C PRO A 11 20.96 -5.19 18.97
N ARG A 12 21.66 -5.92 18.10
CA ARG A 12 21.85 -5.62 16.67
C ARG A 12 20.47 -5.61 16.02
N GLY A 13 19.82 -4.45 16.07
CA GLY A 13 18.50 -4.22 15.54
C GLY A 13 18.49 -4.55 14.06
N GLU A 14 17.57 -5.42 13.68
CA GLU A 14 17.31 -5.80 12.30
C GLU A 14 17.27 -4.53 11.44
N SER A 15 18.13 -4.50 10.42
CA SER A 15 18.33 -3.30 9.60
C SER A 15 17.01 -2.85 8.97
N ALA A 16 16.80 -1.54 8.85
CA ALA A 16 15.57 -0.95 8.32
C ALA A 16 15.14 -1.52 6.96
N GLU A 17 16.10 -1.96 6.14
CA GLU A 17 15.83 -2.68 4.88
C GLU A 17 15.11 -4.02 5.09
N GLN A 18 15.43 -4.78 6.14
CA GLN A 18 14.75 -6.04 6.45
C GLN A 18 13.33 -5.82 6.98
N VAL A 19 13.09 -4.73 7.73
CA VAL A 19 11.74 -4.36 8.20
C VAL A 19 10.86 -3.89 7.05
N ILE A 20 11.41 -3.11 6.12
CA ILE A 20 10.71 -2.64 4.91
C ILE A 20 10.43 -3.82 3.97
N ALA A 21 11.39 -4.74 3.78
CA ALA A 21 11.20 -5.94 2.97
C ALA A 21 10.21 -6.96 3.58
N ARG A 22 9.99 -6.92 4.91
CA ARG A 22 8.99 -7.78 5.58
C ARG A 22 7.59 -7.17 5.60
N ARG A 23 7.44 -5.84 5.71
CA ARG A 23 6.15 -5.14 5.53
C ARG A 23 5.70 -5.04 4.07
N GLY A 24 6.63 -5.16 3.12
CA GLY A 24 6.34 -5.24 1.69
C GLY A 24 5.87 -6.62 1.22
N ARG A 25 5.76 -7.62 2.11
CA ARG A 25 5.24 -8.95 1.80
C ARG A 25 3.87 -9.14 2.45
N ASP A 26 2.85 -9.10 1.59
CA ASP A 26 1.67 -9.96 1.66
C ASP A 26 1.15 -10.29 3.07
N GLU A 27 0.26 -9.44 3.60
CA GLU A 27 -0.86 -9.96 4.38
C GLU A 27 -2.10 -9.99 3.49
N PRO A 28 -2.34 -11.10 2.75
CA PRO A 28 -3.70 -11.44 2.38
C PRO A 28 -4.40 -11.86 3.68
N GLU A 29 -5.10 -10.93 4.32
CA GLU A 29 -6.08 -11.26 5.36
C GLU A 29 -7.02 -12.31 4.78
N ARG A 30 -6.80 -13.58 5.13
CA ARG A 30 -7.67 -14.66 4.69
C ARG A 30 -8.97 -14.62 5.47
N ALA A 31 -10.03 -14.74 4.69
CA ALA A 31 -11.38 -15.16 5.06
C ALA A 31 -12.29 -14.08 5.66
N GLY A 32 -12.83 -13.22 4.80
CA GLY A 32 -14.27 -12.96 4.89
C GLY A 32 -14.81 -11.67 4.30
N GLN A 33 -14.15 -10.51 4.46
CA GLN A 33 -14.91 -9.24 4.36
C GLN A 33 -14.16 -7.99 3.86
N ALA A 34 -12.83 -8.01 3.63
CA ALA A 34 -12.14 -6.83 3.09
C ALA A 34 -12.08 -6.90 1.55
N ARG A 35 -13.13 -6.40 0.89
CA ARG A 35 -13.23 -6.22 -0.57
C ARG A 35 -12.53 -4.95 -1.04
N GLU A 36 -11.31 -4.64 -0.58
CA GLU A 36 -10.63 -3.39 -0.98
C GLU A 36 -9.15 -3.63 -1.31
N PHE A 37 -8.70 -3.13 -2.46
CA PHE A 37 -7.29 -3.02 -2.79
C PHE A 37 -6.77 -1.67 -2.32
N ARG A 38 -5.59 -1.63 -1.69
CA ARG A 38 -5.02 -0.40 -1.12
C ARG A 38 -3.67 -0.07 -1.73
N ARG A 39 -3.43 1.22 -1.94
CA ARG A 39 -2.15 1.74 -2.44
C ARG A 39 -1.72 2.99 -1.67
N GLN A 40 -0.43 3.02 -1.34
CA GLN A 40 0.19 4.17 -0.71
C GLN A 40 0.95 5.02 -1.72
N PHE A 41 0.88 6.33 -1.54
CA PHE A 41 1.63 7.31 -2.30
C PHE A 41 2.31 8.26 -1.33
N VAL A 42 3.57 8.57 -1.60
CA VAL A 42 4.32 9.57 -0.84
C VAL A 42 4.31 10.86 -1.64
N VAL A 43 3.79 11.92 -1.05
CA VAL A 43 3.71 13.25 -1.67
C VAL A 43 4.49 14.26 -0.86
N ASP A 44 5.02 15.28 -1.50
CA ASP A 44 5.69 16.38 -0.81
C ASP A 44 4.67 17.17 0.03
N ALA A 45 4.96 17.36 1.32
CA ALA A 45 4.02 17.98 2.26
C ALA A 45 3.79 19.47 1.99
N ARG A 46 4.67 20.15 1.23
CA ARG A 46 4.44 21.54 0.80
C ARG A 46 3.49 21.62 -0.39
N SER A 47 3.42 20.54 -1.16
CA SER A 47 2.52 20.41 -2.32
C SER A 47 1.16 19.84 -1.92
N TYR A 48 1.10 19.17 -0.76
CA TYR A 48 -0.12 18.60 -0.19
C TYR A 48 -0.87 19.64 0.66
N GLY A 49 -2.05 20.06 0.21
CA GLY A 49 -2.86 21.08 0.87
C GLY A 49 -4.22 21.29 0.19
N GLU A 50 -4.86 22.43 0.48
CA GLU A 50 -6.14 22.79 -0.12
C GLU A 50 -6.01 22.89 -1.66
N GLY A 51 -6.79 22.09 -2.38
CA GLY A 51 -6.74 22.00 -3.84
C GLY A 51 -5.77 20.96 -4.41
N PHE A 52 -5.21 20.07 -3.59
CA PHE A 52 -4.43 18.93 -4.08
C PHE A 52 -5.27 18.04 -5.01
N ASP A 53 -4.73 17.71 -6.20
CA ASP A 53 -5.41 16.84 -7.15
C ASP A 53 -5.20 15.36 -6.77
N HIS A 54 -6.27 14.76 -6.24
CA HIS A 54 -6.30 13.34 -5.87
C HIS A 54 -6.53 12.41 -7.07
N GLY A 55 -6.97 12.93 -8.21
CA GLY A 55 -7.36 12.15 -9.39
C GLY A 55 -6.28 11.18 -9.88
N PRO A 56 -5.01 11.60 -10.04
CA PRO A 56 -3.93 10.71 -10.44
C PRO A 56 -3.71 9.54 -9.48
N ASN A 57 -3.76 9.78 -8.17
CA ASN A 57 -3.55 8.75 -7.16
C ASN A 57 -4.72 7.76 -7.10
N GLN A 58 -5.95 8.26 -7.24
CA GLN A 58 -7.14 7.44 -7.35
C GLN A 58 -7.08 6.54 -8.59
N ALA A 59 -6.81 7.12 -9.76
CA ALA A 59 -6.67 6.38 -11.01
C ALA A 59 -5.55 5.33 -10.94
N GLY A 60 -4.39 5.70 -10.37
CA GLY A 60 -3.29 4.77 -10.16
C GLY A 60 -3.64 3.60 -9.25
N THR A 61 -4.41 3.85 -8.18
CA THR A 61 -4.89 2.79 -7.27
C THR A 61 -5.79 1.79 -8.00
N THR A 62 -6.73 2.29 -8.80
CA THR A 62 -7.62 1.46 -9.61
C THR A 62 -6.84 0.64 -10.66
N HIS A 63 -5.87 1.25 -11.36
CA HIS A 63 -5.06 0.55 -12.34
C HIS A 63 -4.22 -0.58 -11.71
N GLU A 64 -3.58 -0.32 -10.57
CA GLU A 64 -2.78 -1.33 -9.86
C GLU A 64 -3.66 -2.50 -9.39
N ALA A 65 -4.90 -2.25 -8.96
CA ALA A 65 -5.85 -3.31 -8.64
C ALA A 65 -6.14 -4.21 -9.85
N VAL A 66 -6.32 -3.63 -11.05
CA VAL A 66 -6.51 -4.38 -12.30
C VAL A 66 -5.27 -5.19 -12.65
N PHE A 67 -4.07 -4.61 -12.54
CA PHE A 67 -2.81 -5.32 -12.77
C PHE A 67 -2.59 -6.47 -11.79
N ALA A 68 -3.12 -6.36 -10.57
CA ALA A 68 -3.14 -7.43 -9.57
C ALA A 68 -4.18 -8.53 -9.85
N GLY A 69 -4.92 -8.46 -10.98
CA GLY A 69 -5.94 -9.43 -11.36
C GLY A 69 -7.26 -9.28 -10.59
N LEU A 70 -7.51 -8.11 -10.01
CA LEU A 70 -8.74 -7.81 -9.29
C LEU A 70 -9.69 -7.00 -10.18
N ARG A 71 -10.99 -7.07 -9.89
CA ARG A 71 -12.01 -6.28 -10.58
C ARG A 71 -12.45 -5.11 -9.68
N PRO A 72 -12.04 -3.87 -9.96
CA PRO A 72 -12.56 -2.72 -9.22
C PRO A 72 -14.08 -2.63 -9.31
N ALA A 73 -14.74 -2.46 -8.18
CA ALA A 73 -16.19 -2.41 -8.04
C ALA A 73 -16.71 -1.00 -7.67
N GLY A 74 -15.87 0.02 -7.82
CA GLY A 74 -16.19 1.41 -7.48
C GLY A 74 -14.98 2.31 -7.62
N GLU A 75 -15.12 3.54 -7.13
CA GLU A 75 -14.05 4.54 -7.20
C GLU A 75 -13.04 4.39 -6.06
N ALA A 76 -11.78 4.68 -6.35
CA ALA A 76 -10.75 4.75 -5.34
C ALA A 76 -10.96 5.99 -4.46
N ARG A 77 -10.84 5.82 -3.15
CA ARG A 77 -11.00 6.89 -2.15
C ARG A 77 -9.79 6.98 -1.25
N LEU A 78 -9.49 8.18 -0.76
CA LEU A 78 -8.50 8.37 0.29
C LEU A 78 -9.03 7.80 1.60
N VAL A 79 -8.24 6.96 2.26
CA VAL A 79 -8.62 6.30 3.53
C VAL A 79 -7.69 6.65 4.69
N SER A 80 -6.48 7.14 4.42
CA SER A 80 -5.56 7.60 5.46
C SER A 80 -4.60 8.65 4.93
N GLU A 81 -4.21 9.56 5.81
CA GLU A 81 -3.19 10.59 5.62
C GLU A 81 -2.29 10.57 6.84
N GLU A 82 -1.01 10.26 6.65
CA GLU A 82 -0.06 10.16 7.76
C GLU A 82 1.21 10.93 7.43
N PRO A 83 1.79 11.69 8.38
CA PRO A 83 3.08 12.32 8.16
C PRO A 83 4.15 11.25 7.96
N HIS A 84 4.98 11.43 6.93
CA HIS A 84 6.13 10.55 6.72
C HIS A 84 7.22 10.85 7.76
N ARG A 85 8.00 9.82 8.11
CA ARG A 85 9.02 9.89 9.17
C ARG A 85 10.13 10.92 8.95
N ASP A 86 10.30 11.40 7.72
CA ASP A 86 11.28 12.44 7.39
C ASP A 86 10.81 13.87 7.66
N GLY A 87 9.54 14.04 8.04
CA GLY A 87 8.93 15.35 8.33
C GLY A 87 8.78 16.26 7.11
N ARG A 88 8.98 15.76 5.88
CA ARG A 88 8.89 16.53 4.63
C ARG A 88 7.82 16.00 3.69
N HIS A 89 7.41 14.76 3.86
CA HIS A 89 6.40 14.13 3.02
C HIS A 89 5.18 13.72 3.84
N THR A 90 4.08 13.50 3.12
CA THR A 90 2.86 12.90 3.63
C THR A 90 2.62 11.58 2.88
N VAL A 91 2.25 10.54 3.62
CA VAL A 91 1.81 9.26 3.06
C VAL A 91 0.30 9.28 2.93
N LEU A 92 -0.17 9.16 1.69
CA LEU A 92 -1.59 9.05 1.36
C LEU A 92 -1.90 7.60 1.05
N THR A 93 -2.88 7.03 1.76
CA THR A 93 -3.36 5.67 1.47
C THR A 93 -4.71 5.77 0.78
N TYR A 94 -4.81 5.23 -0.43
CA TYR A 94 -6.05 5.10 -1.16
C TYR A 94 -6.53 3.65 -1.12
N ALA A 95 -7.84 3.47 -1.16
CA ALA A 95 -8.48 2.16 -1.25
C ALA A 95 -9.51 2.18 -2.37
N VAL A 96 -9.55 1.11 -3.18
CA VAL A 96 -10.60 0.89 -4.17
C VAL A 96 -11.32 -0.41 -3.82
N PRO A 97 -12.67 -0.43 -3.80
CA PRO A 97 -13.39 -1.67 -3.60
C PRO A 97 -13.13 -2.61 -4.78
N VAL A 98 -12.94 -3.90 -4.51
CA VAL A 98 -12.59 -4.92 -5.49
C VAL A 98 -13.36 -6.21 -5.28
N GLU A 99 -13.60 -6.89 -6.39
CA GLU A 99 -14.09 -8.26 -6.45
C GLU A 99 -12.98 -9.17 -6.99
N LEU A 100 -13.01 -10.44 -6.59
CA LEU A 100 -12.16 -11.44 -7.21
C LEU A 100 -12.59 -11.57 -8.67
N ALA A 101 -11.67 -11.43 -9.62
CA ALA A 101 -11.94 -11.82 -10.99
C ALA A 101 -12.23 -13.33 -10.97
N ASP A 102 -13.42 -13.74 -11.42
CA ASP A 102 -13.75 -15.16 -11.48
C ASP A 102 -12.78 -15.82 -12.47
N PRO A 103 -11.96 -16.81 -12.06
CA PRO A 103 -11.01 -17.44 -12.98
C PRO A 103 -11.70 -18.13 -14.16
N ARG A 104 -13.02 -18.34 -14.09
CA ARG A 104 -13.83 -18.86 -15.20
C ARG A 104 -14.19 -17.79 -16.24
N GLU A 105 -14.31 -16.51 -15.86
CA GLU A 105 -14.53 -15.41 -16.82
C GLU A 105 -13.28 -15.12 -17.66
N ALA A 106 -12.08 -15.23 -17.07
CA ALA A 106 -10.82 -15.01 -17.78
C ALA A 106 -10.58 -16.05 -18.90
N ALA A 107 -11.02 -17.31 -18.70
CA ALA A 107 -10.90 -18.38 -19.69
C ALA A 107 -11.88 -18.23 -20.88
N GLN A 108 -12.96 -17.46 -20.73
CA GLN A 108 -13.93 -17.24 -21.80
C GLN A 108 -13.51 -16.08 -22.72
N ALA A 109 -12.74 -15.11 -22.22
CA ALA A 109 -12.27 -13.97 -23.01
C ALA A 109 -11.25 -14.34 -24.12
N GLU A 110 -10.50 -15.44 -23.97
CA GLU A 110 -9.57 -15.91 -25.00
C GLU A 110 -10.25 -16.66 -26.15
N VAL A 111 -11.50 -17.10 -25.98
CA VAL A 111 -12.21 -17.91 -27.01
C VAL A 111 -12.92 -17.04 -28.05
N GLU A 112 -13.30 -15.80 -27.70
CA GLU A 112 -14.00 -14.90 -28.63
C GLU A 112 -13.09 -14.07 -29.55
N GLN A 113 -11.76 -14.21 -29.44
CA GLN A 113 -10.80 -13.54 -30.34
C GLN A 113 -10.14 -14.47 -31.37
N SER A 114 -10.61 -15.72 -31.51
CA SER A 114 -10.15 -16.68 -32.52
C SER A 114 -10.97 -16.65 -33.80
#